data_AF-A0A9X2Y219-F1
#
_entry.id   AF-A0A9X2Y219-F1
#
_cell.length_a   1.000
_cell.length_b   1.000
_cell.length_c   1.000
_cell.angle_alpha   90.00
_cell.angle_beta   90.00
_cell.angle_gamma   90.00
#
_symmetry.space_group_name_H-M   'P 1'
#
loop_
_entity.id
_entity.type
_entity.pdbx_description
1 polymer ?
#
loop_
_entity_poly.entity_id
_entity_poly.type
_entity_poly.pdbx_seq_one_letter_code
_entity_poly.pdbx_strand_id
1 'polypeptide(L)'
;MEPDTDTLRSCCTLDRVDHVDTHLLVTDDPFARTPEQWAREILEGPSAAMRARLTAGWTMLGLRVHHLGPDAIAGWPIAHRDADYVLLHGDSLLGLTGQLVTRVTGGGVEFATFARLAHPVARAMWARVLPTHLEIVERLLREAAERTG
;
A
#
# COMPACT_ATOMS: atom_id res chain seq x y z
N MET A 1 16.95 -7.54 -14.38
CA MET A 1 17.09 -6.64 -13.23
C MET A 1 15.85 -6.88 -12.40
N GLU A 2 15.94 -7.82 -11.47
CA GLU A 2 14.85 -8.06 -10.50
C GLU A 2 14.73 -6.78 -9.67
N PRO A 3 13.52 -6.26 -9.44
CA PRO A 3 13.34 -5.07 -8.63
C PRO A 3 13.95 -5.30 -7.25
N ASP A 4 14.65 -4.27 -6.78
CA ASP A 4 15.51 -4.16 -5.61
C ASP A 4 14.69 -4.37 -4.31
N THR A 5 14.18 -5.59 -4.12
CA THR A 5 13.26 -5.95 -3.04
C THR A 5 13.94 -5.76 -1.68
N ASP A 6 15.27 -5.89 -1.63
CA ASP A 6 16.12 -5.62 -0.47
C ASP A 6 16.07 -4.14 -0.06
N THR A 7 16.02 -3.22 -1.03
CA THR A 7 15.96 -1.78 -0.76
C THR A 7 14.58 -1.36 -0.24
N LEU A 8 13.48 -1.88 -0.80
CA LEU A 8 12.14 -1.54 -0.31
C LEU A 8 11.88 -2.08 1.11
N ARG A 9 12.50 -3.20 1.48
CA ARG A 9 12.39 -3.71 2.85
C ARG A 9 12.98 -2.73 3.87
N SER A 10 14.00 -1.94 3.49
CA SER A 10 14.59 -0.93 4.37
C SER A 10 13.61 0.19 4.76
N CYS A 11 12.57 0.43 3.94
CA CYS A 11 11.51 1.40 4.21
C CYS A 11 10.46 0.87 5.21
N CYS A 12 10.41 -0.46 5.42
CA CYS A 12 9.46 -1.11 6.32
C CYS A 12 10.02 -1.11 7.76
N THR A 13 9.19 -0.70 8.72
CA THR A 13 9.58 -0.65 10.15
C THR A 13 9.07 -1.84 10.96
N LEU A 14 8.47 -2.84 10.32
CA LEU A 14 8.01 -4.06 11.00
C LEU A 14 9.19 -4.94 11.42
N ASP A 15 9.17 -5.34 12.69
CA ASP A 15 10.13 -6.26 13.32
C ASP A 15 10.13 -7.64 12.63
N ARG A 16 8.96 -8.06 12.14
CA ARG A 16 8.76 -9.27 11.36
C ARG A 16 7.80 -8.97 10.22
N VAL A 17 8.09 -9.52 9.04
CA VAL A 17 7.18 -9.50 7.89
C VAL A 17 6.86 -10.95 7.56
N ASP A 18 5.57 -11.27 7.61
CA ASP A 18 5.04 -12.59 7.26
C ASP A 18 4.59 -12.64 5.78
N HIS A 19 4.36 -11.48 5.16
CA HIS A 19 4.01 -11.35 3.73
C HIS A 19 4.51 -10.03 3.15
N VAL A 20 5.03 -10.07 1.92
CA VAL A 20 5.33 -8.89 1.11
C VAL A 20 4.84 -9.09 -0.32
N ASP A 21 4.19 -8.07 -0.88
CA ASP A 21 3.99 -7.92 -2.31
C ASP A 21 4.53 -6.57 -2.77
N THR A 22 5.03 -6.52 -4.00
CA THR A 22 5.63 -5.31 -4.58
C THR A 22 5.22 -5.25 -6.04
N HIS A 23 4.74 -4.08 -6.43
CA HIS A 23 4.20 -3.82 -7.74
C HIS A 23 4.80 -2.53 -8.30
N LEU A 24 5.04 -2.51 -9.61
CA LEU A 24 5.58 -1.35 -10.32
C LEU A 24 4.51 -0.72 -11.18
N LEU A 25 4.26 0.57 -10.97
CA LEU A 25 3.53 1.41 -11.90
C LEU A 25 4.55 2.09 -12.83
N VAL A 26 4.47 1.78 -14.12
CA VAL A 26 5.31 2.39 -15.16
C VAL A 26 4.65 3.68 -15.63
N THR A 27 5.42 4.77 -15.62
CA THR A 27 4.98 6.11 -16.06
C THR A 27 6.18 6.85 -16.66
N ASP A 28 5.92 7.73 -17.63
CA ASP A 28 6.97 8.46 -18.35
C ASP A 28 7.60 9.59 -17.51
N ASP A 29 6.88 10.12 -16.52
CA ASP A 29 7.38 11.14 -15.60
C ASP A 29 7.06 10.79 -14.13
N PRO A 30 7.79 9.81 -13.54
CA PRO A 30 7.54 9.38 -12.17
C PRO A 30 7.83 10.49 -11.16
N PHE A 31 8.72 11.44 -11.47
CA PHE A 31 9.10 12.53 -10.58
C PHE A 31 8.20 13.77 -10.69
N ALA A 32 7.19 13.76 -11.58
CA ALA A 32 6.14 14.79 -11.62
C ALA A 32 5.34 14.90 -10.32
N ARG A 33 5.33 13.83 -9.52
CA ARG A 33 4.63 13.74 -8.23
C ARG A 33 5.56 13.19 -7.17
N THR A 34 5.40 13.69 -5.96
CA THR A 34 6.05 13.15 -4.75
C THR A 34 5.52 11.75 -4.42
N PRO A 35 6.25 10.95 -3.62
CA PRO A 35 5.75 9.65 -3.16
C PRO A 35 4.39 9.72 -2.46
N GLU A 36 4.14 10.76 -1.65
CA GLU A 36 2.84 11.01 -1.01
C GLU A 36 1.74 11.22 -2.04
N GLN A 37 1.99 12.05 -3.06
CA GLN A 37 1.02 12.31 -4.12
C GLN A 37 0.70 11.06 -4.94
N TRP A 38 1.70 10.22 -5.23
CA TRP A 38 1.45 8.93 -5.86
C TRP A 38 0.64 7.98 -4.98
N ALA A 39 0.93 7.90 -3.68
CA ALA A 39 0.13 7.10 -2.75
C ALA A 39 -1.33 7.56 -2.70
N ARG A 40 -1.57 8.88 -2.70
CA ARG A 40 -2.93 9.45 -2.81
C ARG A 40 -3.58 9.11 -4.15
N GLU A 41 -2.86 9.21 -5.27
CA GLU A 41 -3.40 8.87 -6.59
C GLU A 41 -3.83 7.40 -6.67
N ILE A 42 -3.04 6.50 -6.08
CA ILE A 42 -3.30 5.06 -6.06
C ILE A 42 -4.49 4.71 -5.15
N LEU A 43 -4.58 5.32 -3.97
CA LEU A 43 -5.55 4.93 -2.93
C LEU A 43 -6.83 5.79 -2.89
N GLU A 44 -6.74 7.07 -3.25
CA GLU A 44 -7.82 8.07 -3.21
C GLU A 44 -8.34 8.45 -4.61
N GLY A 45 -7.52 8.34 -5.65
CA GLY A 45 -7.90 8.55 -7.05
C GLY A 45 -8.95 7.57 -7.63
N PRO A 46 -9.06 6.30 -7.19
CA PRO A 46 -10.03 5.37 -7.74
C PRO A 46 -11.50 5.80 -7.58
N SER A 47 -12.38 5.19 -8.39
CA SER A 47 -13.83 5.42 -8.33
C SER A 47 -14.40 5.23 -6.91
N ALA A 48 -15.51 5.91 -6.60
CA ALA A 48 -16.16 5.77 -5.29
C ALA A 48 -16.51 4.31 -4.94
N ALA A 49 -16.89 3.51 -5.94
CA ALA A 49 -17.15 2.08 -5.78
C ALA A 49 -15.88 1.29 -5.40
N MET A 50 -14.74 1.61 -6.01
CA MET A 50 -13.45 1.01 -5.66
C MET A 50 -13.05 1.39 -4.23
N ARG A 51 -13.13 2.68 -3.88
CA ARG A 51 -12.80 3.17 -2.54
C ARG A 51 -13.66 2.51 -1.47
N ALA A 52 -14.96 2.36 -1.72
CA ALA A 52 -15.85 1.62 -0.83
C ALA A 52 -15.40 0.15 -0.65
N ARG A 53 -14.97 -0.51 -1.74
CA ARG A 53 -14.43 -1.89 -1.67
C ARG A 53 -13.13 -1.97 -0.88
N LEU A 54 -12.23 -0.99 -1.01
CA LEU A 54 -11.00 -0.90 -0.20
C LEU A 54 -11.34 -0.75 1.27
N THR A 55 -12.16 0.23 1.63
CA THR A 55 -12.59 0.46 3.01
C THR A 55 -13.28 -0.76 3.61
N ALA A 56 -14.13 -1.45 2.83
CA ALA A 56 -14.78 -2.68 3.28
C ALA A 56 -13.76 -3.81 3.51
N GLY A 57 -12.77 -3.97 2.62
CA GLY A 57 -11.69 -4.95 2.77
C GLY A 57 -10.84 -4.69 4.02
N TRP A 58 -10.44 -3.44 4.25
CA TRP A 58 -9.70 -3.07 5.46
C TRP A 58 -10.50 -3.30 6.74
N THR A 59 -11.79 -2.93 6.73
CA THR A 59 -12.71 -3.17 7.85
C THR A 59 -12.87 -4.66 8.13
N MET A 60 -13.01 -5.50 7.09
CA MET A 60 -13.08 -6.96 7.22
C MET A 60 -11.81 -7.56 7.84
N LEU A 61 -10.64 -7.01 7.48
CA LEU A 61 -9.35 -7.37 8.07
C LEU A 61 -9.15 -6.76 9.47
N GLY A 62 -10.11 -5.98 9.99
CA GLY A 62 -10.05 -5.33 11.29
C GLY A 62 -9.06 -4.17 11.38
N LEU A 63 -8.56 -3.68 10.24
CA LEU A 63 -7.61 -2.58 10.16
C LEU A 63 -8.26 -1.27 10.63
N ARG A 64 -7.58 -0.56 11.52
CA ARG A 64 -8.05 0.72 12.07
C ARG A 64 -7.61 1.88 11.19
N VAL A 65 -8.12 1.93 9.96
CA VAL A 65 -7.73 2.90 8.93
C VAL A 65 -8.82 3.96 8.71
N HIS A 66 -9.13 4.67 9.78
CA HIS A 66 -10.21 5.69 9.80
C HIS A 66 -9.68 7.08 10.17
N HIS A 67 -8.39 7.34 9.93
CA HIS A 67 -7.78 8.61 10.28
C HIS A 67 -8.16 9.69 9.26
N LEU A 68 -8.56 10.86 9.75
CA LEU A 68 -8.92 12.01 8.94
C LEU A 68 -7.87 13.10 9.12
N GLY A 69 -7.53 13.80 8.04
CA GLY A 69 -6.62 14.95 8.07
C GLY A 69 -5.45 14.84 7.09
N PRO A 70 -4.53 15.81 7.12
CA PRO A 70 -3.38 15.86 6.21
C PRO A 70 -2.34 14.75 6.48
N ASP A 71 -2.37 14.15 7.66
CA ASP A 71 -1.44 13.09 8.09
C ASP A 71 -1.96 11.67 7.81
N ALA A 72 -2.97 11.56 6.94
CA ALA A 72 -3.53 10.29 6.51
C ALA A 72 -3.79 10.27 5.01
N ILE A 73 -3.69 9.07 4.43
CA ILE A 73 -4.02 8.78 3.03
C ILE A 73 -5.06 7.68 3.00
N ALA A 74 -6.23 7.94 2.44
CA ALA A 74 -7.36 7.01 2.40
C ALA A 74 -7.71 6.40 3.78
N GLY A 75 -7.49 7.15 4.88
CA GLY A 75 -7.73 6.66 6.24
C GLY A 75 -6.53 6.02 6.94
N TRP A 76 -5.45 5.74 6.20
CA TRP A 76 -4.21 5.19 6.77
C TRP A 76 -3.30 6.30 7.32
N PRO A 77 -2.86 6.21 8.59
CA PRO A 77 -1.83 7.09 9.14
C PRO A 77 -0.53 7.05 8.33
N ILE A 78 0.03 8.23 8.07
CA ILE A 78 1.38 8.39 7.56
C ILE A 78 2.38 8.18 8.72
N ALA A 79 3.15 7.10 8.66
CA ALA A 79 4.20 6.81 9.63
C ALA A 79 5.54 7.47 9.26
N HIS A 80 5.81 7.64 7.97
CA HIS A 80 7.00 8.34 7.46
C HIS A 80 6.69 9.01 6.12
N ARG A 81 7.28 10.17 5.86
CA ARG A 81 7.22 10.85 4.57
C ARG A 81 8.52 11.61 4.31
N ASP A 82 9.10 11.42 3.13
CA ASP A 82 10.19 12.24 2.61
C ASP A 82 10.16 12.29 1.07
N ALA A 83 11.26 12.73 0.46
CA ALA A 83 11.40 12.84 -0.98
C ALA A 83 11.54 11.48 -1.68
N ASP A 84 12.00 10.44 -0.97
CA ASP A 84 12.29 9.13 -1.52
C ASP A 84 11.07 8.21 -1.40
N TYR A 85 10.40 8.20 -0.25
CA TYR A 85 9.25 7.34 0.00
C TYR A 85 8.24 7.90 1.02
N VAL A 86 7.04 7.33 0.96
CA VAL A 86 6.01 7.48 2.01
C VAL A 86 5.68 6.10 2.57
N LEU A 87 5.53 6.02 3.89
CA LEU A 87 5.13 4.82 4.62
C LEU A 87 3.81 5.08 5.31
N LEU A 88 2.81 4.27 4.99
CA LEU A 88 1.54 4.21 5.69
C LEU A 88 1.56 3.02 6.64
N HIS A 89 0.95 3.16 7.81
CA HIS A 89 0.90 2.12 8.82
C HIS A 89 -0.53 1.92 9.33
N GLY A 90 -0.97 0.67 9.40
CA GLY A 90 -2.28 0.30 9.92
C GLY A 90 -2.21 -0.93 10.81
N ASP A 91 -2.73 -0.81 12.03
CA ASP A 91 -2.89 -1.93 12.95
C ASP A 91 -4.31 -2.48 12.91
N SER A 92 -4.44 -3.81 12.99
CA SER A 92 -5.69 -4.52 13.13
C SER A 92 -5.88 -5.13 14.51
N LEU A 93 -7.14 -5.14 14.97
CA LEU A 93 -7.57 -5.89 16.16
C LEU A 93 -7.50 -7.41 15.96
N LEU A 94 -7.46 -7.88 14.70
CA LEU A 94 -7.37 -9.30 14.34
C LEU A 94 -5.92 -9.80 14.25
N GLY A 95 -4.94 -9.00 14.71
CA GLY A 95 -3.54 -9.40 14.74
C GLY A 95 -2.82 -9.29 13.39
N LEU A 96 -3.31 -8.42 12.50
CA LEU A 96 -2.60 -8.02 11.28
C LEU A 96 -2.05 -6.61 11.47
N THR A 97 -0.76 -6.40 11.21
CA THR A 97 -0.20 -5.05 11.04
C THR A 97 0.20 -4.91 9.58
N GLY A 98 -0.39 -3.94 8.89
CA GLY A 98 -0.10 -3.62 7.49
C GLY A 98 0.74 -2.37 7.37
N GLN A 99 1.71 -2.38 6.47
CA GLN A 99 2.44 -1.22 6.02
C GLN A 99 2.37 -1.10 4.51
N LEU A 100 2.08 0.09 4.01
CA LEU A 100 2.08 0.39 2.57
C LEU A 100 3.24 1.36 2.31
N VAL A 101 4.13 0.99 1.40
CA VAL A 101 5.24 1.85 0.97
C VAL A 101 5.01 2.25 -0.46
N THR A 102 5.05 3.55 -0.72
CA THR A 102 5.14 4.08 -2.08
C THR A 102 6.48 4.76 -2.22
N ARG A 103 7.26 4.34 -3.22
CA ARG A 103 8.59 4.88 -3.53
C ARG A 103 8.66 5.28 -4.99
N VAL A 104 9.27 6.42 -5.26
CA VAL A 104 9.48 6.89 -6.64
C VAL A 104 10.91 6.57 -7.06
N THR A 105 11.07 5.97 -8.24
CA THR A 105 12.36 5.60 -8.81
C THR A 105 12.44 6.06 -10.26
N GLY A 106 13.63 6.02 -10.85
CA GLY A 106 13.79 6.31 -12.29
C GLY A 106 13.07 5.32 -13.20
N GLY A 107 12.69 4.14 -12.71
CA GLY A 107 11.94 3.12 -13.47
C GLY A 107 10.42 3.22 -13.33
N GLY A 108 9.91 4.12 -12.49
CA GLY A 108 8.49 4.24 -12.18
C GLY A 108 8.22 4.37 -10.69
N VAL A 109 7.00 4.04 -10.29
CA VAL A 109 6.53 4.11 -8.90
C VAL A 109 6.38 2.70 -8.35
N GLU A 110 7.14 2.39 -7.32
CA GLU A 110 7.04 1.13 -6.59
C GLU A 110 5.98 1.25 -5.48
N PHE A 111 5.06 0.31 -5.44
CA PHE A 111 4.04 0.19 -4.41
C PHE A 111 4.16 -1.18 -3.74
N ALA A 112 4.45 -1.20 -2.44
CA ALA A 112 4.65 -2.43 -1.70
C ALA A 112 3.72 -2.53 -0.49
N THR A 113 3.18 -3.73 -0.28
CA THR A 113 2.41 -4.08 0.91
C THR A 113 3.25 -5.01 1.78
N PHE A 114 3.48 -4.62 3.04
CA PHE A 114 4.09 -5.48 4.05
C PHE A 114 3.05 -5.84 5.09
N ALA A 115 2.94 -7.12 5.44
CA ALA A 115 2.05 -7.57 6.50
C ALA A 115 2.79 -8.40 7.54
N ARG A 116 2.58 -8.06 8.81
CA ARG A 116 2.93 -8.88 9.97
C ARG A 116 1.66 -9.55 10.49
N LEU A 117 1.73 -10.85 10.72
CA LEU A 117 0.60 -11.69 11.09
C LEU A 117 0.89 -12.32 12.45
N ALA A 118 0.26 -11.80 13.49
CA ALA A 118 0.61 -12.11 14.89
C ALA A 118 0.39 -13.59 15.26
N HIS A 119 -0.61 -14.25 14.66
CA HIS A 119 -0.99 -15.62 15.04
C HIS A 119 -1.53 -16.43 13.84
N PRO A 120 -1.60 -17.78 13.94
CA PRO A 120 -1.95 -18.65 12.81
C PRO A 120 -3.31 -18.36 12.16
N VAL A 121 -4.32 -17.93 12.93
CA VAL A 121 -5.63 -17.56 12.40
C VAL A 121 -5.54 -16.34 11.49
N ALA A 122 -4.80 -15.29 11.88
CA ALA A 122 -4.53 -14.13 11.03
C ALA A 122 -3.82 -14.52 9.73
N ARG A 123 -2.88 -15.47 9.81
CA ARG A 123 -2.17 -16.00 8.62
C ARG A 123 -3.10 -16.76 7.68
N ALA A 124 -3.98 -17.61 8.22
CA ALA A 124 -4.95 -18.34 7.41
C ALA A 124 -5.98 -17.39 6.75
N MET A 125 -6.41 -16.36 7.47
CA MET A 125 -7.30 -15.32 6.94
C MET A 125 -6.62 -14.54 5.81
N TRP A 126 -5.38 -14.07 6.03
CA TRP A 126 -4.60 -13.36 5.02
C TRP A 126 -4.40 -14.20 3.77
N ALA A 127 -4.03 -15.47 3.90
CA ALA A 127 -3.86 -16.38 2.75
C ALA A 127 -5.13 -16.51 1.89
N ARG A 128 -6.32 -16.38 2.49
CA ARG A 128 -7.60 -16.41 1.74
C ARG A 128 -7.90 -15.10 1.03
N VAL A 129 -7.50 -13.96 1.61
CA VAL A 129 -7.73 -12.62 1.05
C VAL A 129 -6.66 -12.25 0.03
N LEU A 130 -5.47 -12.82 0.15
CA LEU A 130 -4.30 -12.46 -0.66
C LEU A 130 -4.56 -12.45 -2.18
N PRO A 131 -5.21 -13.44 -2.81
CA PRO A 131 -5.47 -13.40 -4.25
C PRO A 131 -6.29 -12.17 -4.66
N THR A 132 -7.36 -11.88 -3.92
CA THR A 132 -8.20 -10.70 -4.18
C THR A 132 -7.46 -9.40 -3.86
N HIS A 133 -6.58 -9.38 -2.86
CA HIS A 133 -5.72 -8.24 -2.55
C HIS A 133 -4.80 -7.92 -3.74
N LEU A 134 -4.10 -8.92 -4.28
CA LEU A 134 -3.20 -8.75 -5.42
C LEU A 134 -3.94 -8.23 -6.67
N GLU A 135 -5.10 -8.79 -6.98
CA GLU A 135 -5.95 -8.31 -8.09
C GLU A 135 -6.38 -6.85 -7.91
N ILE A 136 -6.73 -6.46 -6.68
CA ILE A 136 -7.12 -5.09 -6.38
C ILE A 136 -5.93 -4.15 -6.54
N VAL A 137 -4.76 -4.48 -5.97
CA VAL A 137 -3.55 -3.65 -6.07
C VAL A 137 -3.12 -3.46 -7.52
N GLU A 138 -3.07 -4.54 -8.31
CA GLU A 138 -2.73 -4.44 -9.73
C GLU A 138 -3.69 -3.51 -10.49
N ARG A 139 -4.99 -3.64 -10.23
CA ARG A 139 -6.01 -2.78 -10.84
C ARG A 139 -5.85 -1.32 -10.42
N LEU A 140 -5.58 -1.05 -9.15
CA LEU A 140 -5.35 0.33 -8.67
C LEU A 140 -4.19 1.00 -9.39
N LEU A 141 -3.08 0.29 -9.56
CA LEU A 141 -1.88 0.81 -10.22
C LEU A 141 -2.11 1.03 -11.70
N ARG A 142 -2.81 0.11 -12.37
CA ARG A 142 -3.19 0.27 -13.77
C ARG A 142 -4.09 1.50 -13.97
N GLU A 143 -5.14 1.62 -13.18
CA GLU A 143 -6.06 2.76 -13.27
C GLU A 143 -5.34 4.10 -12.93
N ALA A 144 -4.37 4.07 -12.00
CA ALA A 144 -3.54 5.25 -11.69
C ALA A 144 -2.62 5.63 -12.85
N ALA A 145 -1.99 4.66 -13.52
CA ALA A 145 -1.19 4.91 -14.72
C ALA A 145 -2.04 5.55 -15.83
N GLU A 146 -3.24 5.03 -16.08
CA GLU A 146 -4.17 5.57 -17.09
C GLU A 146 -4.61 7.02 -16.82
N ARG A 147 -4.64 7.44 -15.55
CA ARG A 147 -4.99 8.83 -15.16
C ARG A 147 -3.81 9.79 -15.21
N THR A 148 -2.58 9.27 -15.26
CA THR A 148 -1.36 10.07 -15.08
C THR A 148 -0.39 10.04 -16.26
N GLY A 149 -0.55 9.10 -17.20
CA GLY A 149 0.01 9.17 -18.55
C GLY A 149 -0.82 10.06 -19.47
#